data_AF-A0A645INB3-F1
#
_entry.id   AF-A0A645INB3-F1
#
_cell.length_a   1.000
_cell.length_b   1.000
_cell.length_c   1.000
_cell.angle_alpha   90.00
_cell.angle_beta   90.00
_cell.angle_gamma   90.00
#
_symmetry.space_group_name_H-M   'P 1'
#
loop_
_entity.id
_entity.type
_entity.pdbx_description
1 polymer ?
#
loop_
_entity_poly.entity_id
_entity_poly.type
_entity_poly.pdbx_seq_one_letter_code
_entity_poly.pdbx_strand_id
1 'polypeptide(L)'
;MVLPCTHRLASRESIHLSELQDDPLILLSRNDDSILNGIIQQAYKEAGITPKYSSSLPQNTYDLALQILANKGVALTTSLMELSHIKGLSFCRIEEDIPNAEFVIAYQKEKMIPLLSAFLDVARETEFSVPIAIPEPL
;
A
#
# COMPACT_ATOMS: atom_id res chain seq x y z
N MET A 1 -2.39 5.92 2.31
CA MET A 1 -3.79 5.84 1.85
C MET A 1 -3.86 6.29 0.41
N VAL A 2 -4.68 5.63 -0.41
CA VAL A 2 -4.86 5.92 -1.83
C VAL A 2 -6.32 6.29 -2.08
N LEU A 3 -6.52 7.43 -2.73
CA LEU A 3 -7.81 8.09 -2.97
C LEU A 3 -7.91 8.51 -4.45
N PRO A 4 -9.10 8.72 -5.01
CA PRO A 4 -9.19 9.46 -6.26
C PRO A 4 -8.81 10.93 -6.03
N CYS A 5 -8.23 11.61 -7.03
CA CYS A 5 -7.81 13.01 -6.91
C CYS A 5 -8.98 13.98 -6.68
N THR A 6 -10.21 13.55 -6.96
CA THR A 6 -11.45 14.27 -6.70
C THR A 6 -11.98 14.10 -5.27
N HIS A 7 -11.35 13.25 -4.46
CA HIS A 7 -11.77 13.00 -3.08
C HIS A 7 -11.59 14.25 -2.22
N ARG A 8 -12.48 14.48 -1.24
CA ARG A 8 -12.41 15.66 -0.35
C ARG A 8 -11.11 15.76 0.46
N LEU A 9 -10.45 14.62 0.68
CA LEU A 9 -9.17 14.51 1.40
C LEU A 9 -7.96 14.45 0.46
N ALA A 10 -8.15 14.48 -0.86
CA ALA A 10 -7.06 14.24 -1.82
C ALA A 10 -5.93 15.28 -1.78
N SER A 11 -6.18 16.49 -1.27
CA SER A 11 -5.17 17.54 -1.12
C SER A 11 -4.42 17.51 0.21
N ARG A 12 -4.74 16.55 1.10
CA ARG A 12 -4.15 16.44 2.42
C ARG A 12 -2.84 15.66 2.35
N GLU A 13 -1.83 16.15 3.06
CA GLU A 13 -0.57 15.41 3.23
C GLU A 13 -0.77 14.19 4.12
N SER A 14 -1.53 14.35 5.21
CA SER A 14 -1.86 13.30 6.16
C SER A 14 -3.30 13.39 6.66
N ILE A 15 -3.84 12.24 7.06
CA ILE A 15 -5.21 12.05 7.54
C ILE A 15 -5.27 10.97 8.64
N HIS A 16 -6.31 11.04 9.47
CA HIS A 16 -6.67 9.97 10.40
C HIS A 16 -7.62 8.96 9.76
N LEU A 17 -7.54 7.69 10.17
CA LEU A 17 -8.49 6.65 9.74
C LEU A 17 -9.96 7.02 10.08
N SER A 18 -10.17 7.78 11.16
CA SER A 18 -11.50 8.23 11.59
C SER A 18 -12.17 9.15 10.57
N GLU A 19 -11.36 9.90 9.81
CA GLU A 19 -11.86 10.75 8.74
C GLU A 19 -12.41 9.92 7.58
N LEU A 20 -12.15 8.61 7.48
CA LEU A 20 -12.58 7.75 6.38
C LEU A 20 -13.72 6.79 6.78
N GLN A 21 -14.35 6.99 7.94
CA GLN A 21 -15.39 6.09 8.45
C GLN A 21 -16.55 5.84 7.47
N ASP A 22 -16.82 6.81 6.60
CA ASP A 22 -17.93 6.79 5.66
C ASP A 22 -17.53 6.32 4.26
N ASP A 23 -16.23 6.24 3.99
CA ASP A 23 -15.65 5.86 2.71
C ASP A 23 -15.47 4.33 2.65
N PRO A 24 -15.96 3.64 1.60
CA PRO A 24 -15.74 2.20 1.47
C PRO A 24 -14.25 1.87 1.36
N LEU A 25 -13.76 1.01 2.26
CA LEU A 25 -12.41 0.46 2.21
C LEU A 25 -12.36 -0.71 1.23
N ILE A 26 -11.52 -0.58 0.21
CA ILE A 26 -11.24 -1.63 -0.77
C ILE A 26 -10.03 -2.41 -0.26
N LEU A 27 -10.21 -3.72 -0.07
CA LEU A 27 -9.13 -4.65 0.28
C LEU A 27 -8.76 -5.49 -0.94
N LEU A 28 -7.48 -5.80 -1.10
CA LEU A 28 -7.05 -6.79 -2.09
C LEU A 28 -7.56 -8.18 -1.70
N SER A 29 -7.84 -9.00 -2.70
CA SER A 29 -8.29 -10.38 -2.50
C SER A 29 -7.29 -11.17 -1.64
N ARG A 30 -7.80 -11.96 -0.69
CA ARG A 30 -6.97 -12.70 0.30
C ARG A 30 -6.04 -13.74 -0.32
N ASN A 31 -6.33 -14.19 -1.54
CA ASN A 31 -5.42 -15.07 -2.29
C ASN A 31 -4.13 -14.34 -2.69
N ASP A 32 -4.16 -13.00 -2.75
CA ASP A 32 -3.07 -12.18 -3.27
C ASP A 32 -2.31 -11.43 -2.17
N ASP A 33 -2.93 -11.04 -1.03
CA ASP A 33 -2.19 -10.39 0.07
C ASP A 33 -2.83 -10.56 1.47
N SER A 34 -2.53 -11.67 2.15
CA SER A 34 -3.05 -11.95 3.49
C SER A 34 -2.41 -11.08 4.59
N ILE A 35 -1.14 -10.70 4.42
CA ILE A 35 -0.36 -9.98 5.45
C ILE A 35 -0.79 -8.51 5.50
N LEU A 36 -0.82 -7.82 4.37
CA LEU A 36 -1.22 -6.42 4.31
C LEU A 36 -2.66 -6.23 4.81
N ASN A 37 -3.57 -7.11 4.40
CA ASN A 37 -4.95 -7.10 4.89
C ASN A 37 -5.04 -7.30 6.41
N GLY A 38 -4.18 -8.11 7.01
CA GLY A 38 -4.09 -8.28 8.46
C GLY A 38 -3.60 -7.02 9.17
N ILE A 39 -2.57 -6.37 8.63
CA ILE A 39 -2.06 -5.08 9.15
C ILE A 39 -3.15 -4.02 9.11
N ILE A 40 -3.84 -3.89 7.97
CA ILE A 40 -4.94 -2.93 7.82
C ILE A 40 -6.04 -3.19 8.84
N GLN A 41 -6.50 -4.44 8.97
CA GLN A 41 -7.55 -4.80 9.93
C GLN A 41 -7.13 -4.48 11.38
N GLN A 42 -5.87 -4.74 11.74
CA GLN A 42 -5.35 -4.42 13.06
C GLN A 42 -5.30 -2.90 13.29
N ALA A 43 -4.85 -2.11 12.32
CA ALA A 43 -4.81 -0.66 12.42
C ALA A 43 -6.20 -0.06 12.67
N TYR A 44 -7.22 -0.48 11.91
CA TYR A 44 -8.60 -0.03 12.13
C TYR A 44 -9.13 -0.45 13.51
N LYS A 45 -8.80 -1.67 13.96
CA LYS A 45 -9.18 -2.18 15.28
C LYS A 45 -8.55 -1.36 16.41
N GLU A 46 -7.26 -1.03 16.32
CA GLU A 46 -6.55 -0.22 17.33
C GLU A 46 -7.05 1.21 17.38
N ALA A 47 -7.43 1.77 16.23
CA ALA A 47 -8.09 3.07 16.14
C ALA A 47 -9.54 3.06 16.67
N GLY A 48 -10.11 1.89 16.99
CA GLY A 48 -11.50 1.77 17.46
C GLY A 48 -12.54 2.04 16.37
N ILE A 49 -12.16 1.92 15.09
CA ILE A 49 -13.00 2.23 13.93
C ILE A 49 -13.35 0.95 13.20
N THR A 50 -14.61 0.82 12.78
CA THR A 50 -15.04 -0.27 11.89
C THR A 50 -15.20 0.29 10.47
N PRO A 51 -14.36 -0.10 9.51
CA PRO A 51 -14.50 0.39 8.14
C PRO A 51 -15.73 -0.21 7.46
N LYS A 52 -16.33 0.54 6.53
CA LYS A 52 -17.28 -0.01 5.56
C LYS A 52 -16.48 -0.73 4.48
N TYR A 53 -16.67 -2.03 4.27
CA TYR A 53 -15.95 -2.74 3.23
C TYR A 53 -16.61 -2.60 1.86
N SER A 54 -15.81 -2.40 0.81
CA SER A 54 -16.27 -2.56 -0.57
C SER A 54 -16.73 -3.99 -0.81
N SER A 55 -17.83 -4.17 -1.56
CA SER A 55 -18.33 -5.49 -1.95
C SER A 55 -17.47 -6.18 -3.01
N SER A 56 -16.57 -5.44 -3.67
CA SER A 56 -15.66 -5.96 -4.70
C SER A 56 -14.24 -5.99 -4.16
N LEU A 57 -13.58 -7.14 -4.33
CA LEU A 57 -12.20 -7.37 -3.95
C LEU A 57 -11.33 -7.43 -5.21
N PRO A 58 -10.48 -6.44 -5.47
CA PRO A 58 -9.55 -6.48 -6.58
C PRO A 58 -8.52 -7.61 -6.45
N GLN A 59 -8.14 -8.18 -7.60
CA GLN A 59 -7.18 -9.29 -7.69
C GLN A 59 -5.72 -8.82 -7.87
N ASN A 60 -5.50 -7.53 -8.13
CA ASN A 60 -4.16 -6.95 -8.25
C ASN A 60 -4.21 -5.42 -8.07
N THR A 61 -3.04 -4.80 -8.03
CA THR A 61 -2.88 -3.34 -7.83
C THR A 61 -3.55 -2.49 -8.92
N TYR A 62 -3.62 -2.95 -10.17
CA TYR A 62 -4.26 -2.19 -11.25
C TYR A 62 -5.78 -2.22 -11.14
N ASP A 63 -6.37 -3.38 -10.81
CA ASP A 63 -7.80 -3.49 -10.53
C ASP A 63 -8.19 -2.63 -9.32
N LEU A 64 -7.37 -2.65 -8.26
CA LEU A 64 -7.52 -1.75 -7.11
C LEU A 64 -7.55 -0.28 -7.54
N ALA A 65 -6.57 0.16 -8.34
CA ALA A 65 -6.51 1.52 -8.86
C ALA A 65 -7.76 1.89 -9.68
N LEU A 66 -8.22 1.00 -10.56
CA LEU A 66 -9.43 1.23 -11.37
C LEU A 66 -10.67 1.42 -10.50
N GLN A 67 -10.81 0.65 -9.41
CA GLN A 67 -11.95 0.78 -8.51
C GLN A 67 -11.91 2.11 -7.73
N ILE A 68 -10.73 2.54 -7.30
CA ILE A 68 -10.54 3.85 -6.65
C ILE A 68 -10.89 4.98 -7.62
N LEU A 69 -10.37 4.93 -8.86
CA LEU A 69 -10.66 5.92 -9.91
C LEU A 69 -12.15 5.96 -10.28
N ALA A 70 -12.84 4.83 -10.19
CA ALA A 70 -14.29 4.72 -10.38
C ALA A 70 -15.10 5.20 -9.16
N ASN A 71 -14.46 5.80 -8.15
CA ASN A 71 -15.08 6.26 -6.89
C ASN A 71 -15.82 5.13 -6.14
N LYS A 72 -15.34 3.88 -6.24
CA LYS A 72 -15.93 2.76 -5.48
C LYS A 72 -15.44 2.69 -4.03
N GLY A 73 -14.45 3.50 -3.67
CA GLY A 73 -13.87 3.51 -2.33
C GLY A 73 -12.42 4.01 -2.32
N VAL A 74 -11.78 3.73 -1.19
CA VAL A 74 -10.41 4.12 -0.84
C VAL A 74 -9.61 2.89 -0.45
N ALA A 75 -8.28 2.96 -0.49
CA ALA A 75 -7.44 1.81 -0.14
C ALA A 75 -6.24 2.19 0.71
N LEU A 76 -5.99 1.43 1.76
CA LEU A 76 -4.73 1.48 2.49
C LEU A 76 -3.76 0.49 1.83
N THR A 77 -2.59 0.97 1.41
CA THR A 77 -1.55 0.17 0.75
C THR A 77 -0.18 0.73 1.09
N THR A 78 0.87 0.08 0.59
CA THR A 78 2.25 0.50 0.77
C THR A 78 2.62 1.63 -0.18
N SER A 79 3.65 2.40 0.16
CA SER A 79 4.18 3.47 -0.70
C SER A 79 4.65 2.95 -2.07
N LEU A 80 4.86 1.64 -2.23
CA LEU A 80 5.24 1.03 -3.50
C LEU A 80 4.23 1.31 -4.62
N MET A 81 2.94 1.43 -4.29
CA MET A 81 1.91 1.73 -5.29
C MET A 81 2.13 3.11 -5.95
N GLU A 82 2.76 4.07 -5.27
CA GLU A 82 3.06 5.40 -5.82
C GLU A 82 3.96 5.31 -7.06
N LEU A 83 4.82 4.29 -7.13
CA LEU A 83 5.71 4.06 -8.28
C LEU A 83 5.00 3.63 -9.55
N SER A 84 3.73 3.22 -9.46
CA SER A 84 2.93 2.90 -10.64
C SER A 84 2.56 4.14 -11.46
N HIS A 85 2.71 5.35 -10.87
CA HIS A 85 2.38 6.64 -11.49
C HIS A 85 1.00 6.67 -12.18
N ILE A 86 0.02 5.95 -11.62
CA ILE A 86 -1.33 5.90 -12.17
C ILE A 86 -2.01 7.27 -11.98
N LYS A 87 -2.30 7.94 -13.10
CA LYS A 87 -2.94 9.27 -13.11
C LYS A 87 -4.33 9.22 -12.47
N GLY A 88 -4.65 10.28 -11.73
CA GLY A 88 -5.95 10.45 -11.07
C GLY A 88 -6.04 9.85 -9.67
N LEU A 89 -4.97 9.20 -9.19
CA LEU A 89 -4.84 8.82 -7.79
C LEU A 89 -4.17 9.94 -6.99
N SER A 90 -4.54 10.07 -5.73
CA SER A 90 -3.86 10.86 -4.71
C SER A 90 -3.46 9.96 -3.54
N PHE A 91 -2.35 10.31 -2.90
CA PHE A 91 -1.71 9.55 -1.83
C PHE A 91 -1.58 10.42 -0.59
N CYS A 92 -2.13 9.93 0.53
CA CYS A 92 -2.09 10.62 1.83
C CYS A 92 -1.46 9.69 2.87
N ARG A 93 -0.62 10.24 3.75
CA ARG A 93 -0.09 9.51 4.91
C ARG A 93 -1.22 9.25 5.92
N ILE A 94 -1.12 8.14 6.64
CA ILE A 94 -1.99 7.86 7.78
C ILE A 94 -1.23 8.25 9.05
N GLU A 95 -1.90 8.97 9.95
CA GLU A 95 -1.34 9.44 11.23
C GLU A 95 -1.28 8.34 12.29
N GLU A 96 -2.17 7.35 12.21
CA GLU A 96 -2.08 6.17 13.08
C GLU A 96 -0.75 5.44 12.90
N ASP A 97 -0.21 4.89 13.99
CA ASP A 97 1.01 4.09 13.97
C ASP A 97 0.73 2.73 13.33
N ILE A 98 0.98 2.64 12.03
CA ILE A 98 0.79 1.43 11.24
C ILE A 98 2.17 0.87 10.91
N PRO A 99 2.43 -0.43 11.19
CA PRO A 99 3.72 -1.01 10.89
C PRO A 99 4.03 -0.89 9.40
N ASN A 100 5.27 -0.50 9.09
CA ASN A 100 5.75 -0.48 7.73
C ASN A 100 5.73 -1.91 7.16
N ALA A 101 5.29 -2.04 5.92
CA ALA A 101 5.45 -3.30 5.21
C ALA A 101 6.94 -3.51 4.90
N GLU A 102 7.54 -4.51 5.54
CA GLU A 102 8.94 -4.87 5.31
C GLU A 102 9.04 -5.95 4.23
N PHE A 103 9.95 -5.73 3.27
CA PHE A 103 10.33 -6.76 2.31
C PHE A 103 11.51 -7.54 2.85
N VAL A 104 11.35 -8.86 2.98
CA VAL A 104 12.36 -9.75 3.55
C VAL A 104 12.76 -10.83 2.55
N ILE A 105 14.04 -11.22 2.58
CA ILE A 105 14.56 -12.35 1.82
C ILE A 105 14.68 -13.54 2.78
N ALA A 106 13.83 -14.54 2.61
CA ALA A 106 13.91 -15.79 3.36
C ALA A 106 14.74 -16.83 2.57
N TYR A 107 15.74 -17.43 3.23
CA TYR A 107 16.57 -18.48 2.63
C TYR A 107 16.98 -19.51 3.68
N GLN A 108 17.31 -20.72 3.20
CA GLN A 108 17.77 -21.81 4.06
C GLN A 108 19.27 -21.65 4.35
N LYS A 109 19.62 -21.43 5.63
CA LYS A 109 21.01 -21.16 6.05
C LYS A 109 21.96 -22.32 5.74
N GLU A 110 21.46 -23.55 5.74
CA GLU A 110 22.24 -24.76 5.48
C GLU A 110 22.55 -24.98 3.97
N LYS A 111 21.91 -24.21 3.07
CA LYS A 111 22.08 -24.32 1.61
C LYS A 111 22.68 -23.05 1.00
N MET A 112 23.81 -22.60 1.56
CA MET A 112 24.58 -21.48 1.02
C MET A 112 25.39 -21.91 -0.20
N ILE A 113 24.81 -21.73 -1.39
CA ILE A 113 25.53 -21.85 -2.67
C ILE A 113 26.15 -20.50 -3.08
N PRO A 114 27.22 -20.49 -3.90
CA PRO A 114 27.88 -19.24 -4.30
C PRO A 114 26.95 -18.19 -4.91
N LEU A 115 25.96 -18.63 -5.70
CA LEU A 115 24.95 -17.75 -6.29
C LEU A 115 24.09 -17.05 -5.23
N LEU A 116 23.68 -17.77 -4.19
CA LEU A 116 22.88 -17.19 -3.10
C LEU A 116 23.71 -16.18 -2.30
N SER A 117 24.99 -16.46 -2.05
CA SER A 117 25.88 -15.48 -1.41
C SER A 117 25.99 -14.21 -2.25
N ALA A 118 26.32 -14.35 -3.53
CA ALA A 118 26.45 -13.21 -4.44
C ALA A 118 25.15 -12.40 -4.54
N PHE A 119 23.99 -13.07 -4.59
CA PHE A 119 22.69 -12.40 -4.57
C PHE A 119 22.46 -11.62 -3.28
N LEU A 120 22.76 -12.21 -2.11
CA LEU A 120 22.62 -11.54 -0.82
C LEU A 120 23.59 -10.36 -0.67
N ASP A 121 24.80 -10.46 -1.22
CA ASP A 121 25.78 -9.38 -1.20
C ASP A 121 25.27 -8.20 -2.04
N VAL A 122 24.78 -8.45 -3.27
CA VAL A 122 24.14 -7.41 -4.10
C VAL A 122 22.92 -6.81 -3.41
N ALA A 123 22.07 -7.64 -2.80
CA ALA A 123 20.86 -7.17 -2.12
C ALA A 123 21.16 -6.31 -0.88
N ARG A 124 22.31 -6.51 -0.21
CA ARG A 124 22.76 -5.67 0.92
C ARG A 124 23.36 -4.35 0.48
N GLU A 125 24.10 -4.36 -0.64
CA GLU A 125 24.72 -3.17 -1.22
C GLU A 125 23.69 -2.28 -1.93
N THR A 126 22.61 -2.89 -2.41
CA THR A 126 21.48 -2.16 -2.97
C THR A 126 20.68 -1.57 -1.81
N GLU A 127 20.84 -0.28 -1.55
CA GLU A 127 19.78 0.44 -0.85
C GLU A 127 18.50 0.23 -1.66
N PHE A 128 17.47 -0.34 -1.03
CA PHE A 128 16.08 -0.25 -1.52
C PHE A 128 15.60 1.20 -1.33
N SER A 129 16.33 2.16 -1.93
CA SER A 129 15.90 3.52 -2.09
C SER A 129 14.92 3.51 -3.24
N VAL A 130 13.63 3.47 -2.89
CA VAL A 130 12.55 3.75 -3.83
C VAL A 130 12.83 5.15 -4.39
N PRO A 131 13.21 5.30 -5.67
CA PRO A 131 13.47 6.62 -6.21
C PRO A 131 12.12 7.32 -6.32
N ILE A 132 11.89 8.31 -5.46
CA ILE A 132 10.86 9.33 -5.67
C ILE A 132 11.38 10.21 -6.81
N ALA A 133 11.35 9.68 -8.04
CA ALA A 133 11.50 10.52 -9.21
C ALA A 133 10.18 11.27 -9.37
N ILE A 134 10.13 12.52 -8.90
CA ILE A 134 9.11 13.47 -9.31
C ILE A 134 9.42 13.79 -10.77
N PRO A 135 8.63 13.38 -11.77
CA PRO A 135 8.87 13.82 -13.13
C PRO A 135 8.63 15.33 -13.20
N GLU A 136 9.63 16.09 -13.64
CA GLU A 136 9.46 17.51 -13.95
C GLU A 136 8.35 17.69 -15.01
N PRO A 137 7.47 18.70 -14.87
CA PRO A 137 6.45 18.96 -15.87
C PRO A 137 7.11 19.44 -17.17
N LEU A 138 6.72 18.78 -18.28
CA LEU A 138 6.97 19.20 -19.66
C LEU A 138 6.31 20.55 -19.98
#